data_AF-A0A4U7B0H0-F1
#
_entry.id   AF-A0A4U7B0H0-F1
#
_cell.length_a   1.000
_cell.length_b   1.000
_cell.length_c   1.000
_cell.angle_alpha   90.00
_cell.angle_beta   90.00
_cell.angle_gamma   90.00
#
_symmetry.space_group_name_H-M   'P 1'
#
loop_
_entity.id
_entity.type
_entity.pdbx_description
1 polymer ?
#
loop_
_entity_poly.entity_id
_entity_poly.type
_entity_poly.pdbx_seq_one_letter_code
_entity_poly.pdbx_strand_id
1 'polypeptide(L)'
;MANVFGALNRFISRLDSDQPQKPTEQGAYGFQVLRNLNVEFAIEPWFDFIIGINGRSIDNPDPSLFIAEVKNCAGSAISLGIFSAKGSAIREQYVQIPTDTGSLGLALQWTPLANTEDVWHILDVSPNSPADNAGLLPFSDYVIGSPEGPLRGENGMPELVESFMNRPLRLYVYNHEYDVTRSVTITPARGWGGEGALGCVLGYGALHRVPAPLTEPTQAPGETLFETARFSNEEPRASPAMLQNGFQSQPSAGAPELITPTGMPTGPPKGAPGPPRAGKKARAHHGISPGAGIDD
;
A
#
# COMPACT_ATOMS: atom_id res chain seq x y z
N MET A 1 45.38 -31.53 5.28
CA MET A 1 44.05 -31.16 4.75
C MET A 1 43.09 -30.85 5.90
N ALA A 2 43.31 -29.74 6.61
CA ALA A 2 42.39 -29.25 7.63
C ALA A 2 42.55 -27.73 7.68
N ASN A 3 41.71 -27.00 6.94
CA ASN A 3 41.49 -25.55 7.08
C ASN A 3 40.43 -24.98 6.12
N VAL A 4 39.86 -25.77 5.21
CA VAL A 4 38.80 -25.30 4.29
C VAL A 4 37.39 -25.40 4.89
N PHE A 5 37.13 -26.34 5.80
CA PHE A 5 35.81 -26.52 6.41
C PHE A 5 35.44 -25.44 7.45
N GLY A 6 36.43 -24.88 8.17
CA GLY A 6 36.17 -23.83 9.16
C GLY A 6 35.88 -22.45 8.53
N ALA A 7 36.44 -22.18 7.35
CA ALA A 7 36.18 -20.95 6.61
C ALA A 7 34.78 -20.95 6.00
N LEU A 8 34.27 -22.11 5.57
CA LEU A 8 32.93 -22.26 4.99
C LEU A 8 31.83 -22.00 6.05
N ASN A 9 31.97 -22.56 7.27
CA ASN A 9 31.02 -22.29 8.35
C ASN A 9 31.00 -20.81 8.78
N ARG A 10 32.13 -20.11 8.69
CA ARG A 10 32.20 -18.68 9.01
C ARG A 10 31.62 -17.80 7.91
N PHE A 11 31.67 -18.26 6.66
CA PHE A 11 31.09 -17.56 5.51
C PHE A 11 29.56 -17.73 5.44
N ILE A 12 29.06 -18.93 5.73
CA ILE A 12 27.61 -19.22 5.82
C ILE A 12 26.96 -18.42 6.96
N SER A 13 27.62 -18.31 8.12
CA SER A 13 27.12 -17.49 9.24
C SER A 13 27.02 -15.99 8.91
N ARG A 14 27.86 -15.48 8.00
CA ARG A 14 27.83 -14.07 7.56
C ARG A 14 26.76 -13.80 6.50
N LEU A 15 26.49 -14.77 5.62
CA LEU A 15 25.41 -14.68 4.62
C LEU A 15 24.01 -14.72 5.26
N ASP A 16 23.86 -15.40 6.39
CA ASP A 16 22.61 -15.45 7.15
C ASP A 16 22.36 -14.17 7.99
N SER A 17 23.39 -13.31 8.12
CA SER A 17 23.30 -12.04 8.87
C SER A 17 22.90 -10.84 8.01
N ASP A 18 22.90 -10.99 6.69
CA ASP A 18 22.71 -9.88 5.72
C ASP A 18 21.37 -9.97 4.96
N GLN A 19 20.49 -10.89 5.36
CA GLN A 19 19.06 -10.74 5.10
C GLN A 19 18.48 -9.82 6.18
N PRO A 20 17.59 -8.87 5.85
CA PRO A 20 16.75 -8.27 6.88
C PRO A 20 16.01 -9.44 7.55
N GLN A 21 16.40 -9.75 8.79
CA GLN A 21 15.73 -10.76 9.58
C GLN A 21 14.25 -10.41 9.57
N LYS A 22 13.45 -11.18 8.83
CA LYS A 22 12.00 -11.19 9.03
C LYS A 22 11.84 -11.48 10.52
N PRO A 23 11.26 -10.55 11.30
CA PRO A 23 11.07 -10.78 12.73
C PRO A 23 10.35 -12.12 12.86
N THR A 24 10.88 -13.01 13.68
CA THR A 24 10.20 -14.25 14.05
C THR A 24 8.80 -13.85 14.51
N GLU A 25 7.76 -14.22 13.76
CA GLU A 25 6.39 -13.65 13.86
C GLU A 25 5.73 -13.86 15.25
N GLN A 26 6.32 -14.69 16.10
CA GLN A 26 5.86 -14.92 17.48
C GLN A 26 6.29 -13.77 18.40
N GLY A 27 5.54 -12.67 18.33
CA GLY A 27 5.63 -11.56 19.29
C GLY A 27 6.23 -10.27 18.75
N ALA A 28 6.21 -10.04 17.43
CA ALA A 28 6.55 -8.74 16.88
C ALA A 28 5.48 -7.70 17.22
N TYR A 29 5.89 -6.50 17.62
CA TYR A 29 5.02 -5.38 17.95
C TYR A 29 5.40 -4.13 17.16
N GLY A 30 4.45 -3.21 17.04
CA GLY A 30 4.66 -1.89 16.49
C GLY A 30 3.57 -0.94 16.92
N PHE A 31 3.77 0.34 16.63
CA PHE A 31 2.74 1.34 16.77
C PHE A 31 1.82 1.32 15.55
N GLN A 32 0.64 0.69 15.70
CA GLN A 32 -0.41 0.72 14.68
C GLN A 32 -0.88 2.15 14.49
N VAL A 33 -1.01 2.56 13.23
CA VAL A 33 -1.56 3.86 12.87
C VAL A 33 -3.08 3.80 12.92
N LEU A 34 -3.69 4.57 13.82
CA LEU A 34 -5.15 4.67 13.93
C LEU A 34 -5.71 5.83 13.12
N ARG A 35 -4.93 6.90 12.98
CA ARG A 35 -5.31 8.10 12.23
C ARG A 35 -4.08 8.81 11.72
N ASN A 36 -4.19 9.36 10.51
CA ASN A 36 -3.17 10.21 9.91
C ASN A 36 -3.76 11.60 9.63
N LEU A 37 -3.17 12.65 10.21
CA LEU A 37 -3.51 14.06 9.95
C LEU A 37 -2.52 14.73 8.99
N ASN A 38 -1.40 14.07 8.67
CA ASN A 38 -0.37 14.56 7.77
C ASN A 38 -0.54 13.92 6.39
N VAL A 39 -1.18 14.64 5.47
CA VAL A 39 -1.49 14.14 4.12
C VAL A 39 -0.23 13.91 3.27
N GLU A 40 0.87 14.61 3.55
CA GLU A 40 2.14 14.42 2.85
C GLU A 40 2.86 13.14 3.27
N PHE A 41 2.52 12.61 4.46
CA PHE A 41 3.05 11.36 4.95
C PHE A 41 2.16 10.20 4.48
N ALA A 42 2.62 9.49 3.45
CA ALA A 42 1.93 8.35 2.83
C ALA A 42 1.93 7.10 3.75
N ILE A 43 1.21 7.22 4.87
CA ILE A 43 0.97 6.17 5.83
C ILE A 43 -0.53 5.92 5.96
N GLU A 44 -0.90 4.65 5.95
CA GLU A 44 -2.27 4.20 5.89
C GLU A 44 -2.78 3.77 7.27
N PRO A 45 -3.87 4.38 7.78
CA PRO A 45 -4.51 3.92 9.00
C PRO A 45 -4.93 2.45 8.90
N TRP A 46 -4.93 1.77 10.04
CA TRP A 46 -5.17 0.33 10.22
C TRP A 46 -4.06 -0.57 9.65
N PHE A 47 -3.60 -0.33 8.42
CA PHE A 47 -2.66 -1.20 7.71
C PHE A 47 -1.20 -1.01 8.13
N ASP A 48 -0.78 0.22 8.42
CA ASP A 48 0.62 0.50 8.69
C ASP A 48 0.95 0.50 10.19
N PHE A 49 2.11 -0.08 10.50
CA PHE A 49 2.67 -0.18 11.84
C PHE A 49 4.08 0.39 11.82
N ILE A 50 4.35 1.36 12.70
CA ILE A 50 5.70 1.88 12.89
C ILE A 50 6.45 0.90 13.79
N ILE A 51 7.48 0.27 13.22
CA ILE A 51 8.30 -0.75 13.87
C ILE A 51 9.75 -0.28 14.11
N GLY A 52 10.13 0.88 13.59
CA GLY A 52 11.46 1.43 13.75
C GLY A 52 11.54 2.93 13.51
N ILE A 53 12.59 3.57 14.04
CA ILE A 53 12.95 4.97 13.84
C ILE A 53 14.47 5.11 13.67
N ASN A 54 14.92 5.82 12.63
CA ASN A 54 16.32 6.07 12.30
C ASN A 54 17.20 4.80 12.27
N GLY A 55 16.69 3.74 11.63
CA GLY A 55 17.36 2.44 11.51
C GLY A 55 17.38 1.61 12.80
N ARG A 56 16.70 2.04 13.87
CA ARG A 56 16.56 1.28 15.12
C ARG A 56 15.15 0.73 15.25
N SER A 57 15.04 -0.56 15.56
CA SER A 57 13.76 -1.18 15.88
C SER A 57 13.18 -0.63 17.18
N ILE A 58 11.85 -0.53 17.25
CA ILE A 58 11.12 -0.16 18.46
C ILE A 58 10.70 -1.45 19.17
N ASP A 59 11.26 -1.70 20.34
CA ASP A 59 11.00 -2.87 21.18
C ASP A 59 10.29 -2.53 22.49
N ASN A 60 10.25 -1.24 22.87
CA ASN A 60 9.63 -0.77 24.10
C ASN A 60 8.20 -0.25 23.86
N PRO A 61 7.19 -0.75 24.60
CA PRO A 61 5.81 -0.28 24.48
C PRO A 61 5.57 1.14 25.00
N ASP A 62 6.51 1.75 25.73
CA ASP A 62 6.35 3.09 26.30
C ASP A 62 6.24 4.16 25.19
N PRO A 63 5.06 4.77 24.98
CA PRO A 63 4.87 5.77 23.93
C PRO A 63 5.71 7.03 24.20
N SER A 64 6.09 7.28 25.45
CA SER A 64 6.85 8.47 25.85
C SER A 64 8.23 8.50 25.19
N LEU A 65 8.87 7.35 25.03
CA LEU A 65 10.18 7.23 24.39
C LEU A 65 10.11 7.56 22.90
N PHE A 66 9.12 7.01 22.20
CA PHE A 66 8.89 7.31 20.79
C PHE A 66 8.56 8.79 20.58
N ILE A 67 7.67 9.35 21.42
CA ILE A 67 7.32 10.77 21.37
C ILE A 67 8.54 11.66 21.65
N ALA A 68 9.37 11.30 22.62
CA ALA A 68 10.58 12.05 22.94
C ALA A 68 11.58 12.03 21.78
N GLU A 69 11.80 10.87 21.16
CA GLU A 69 12.69 10.74 19.99
C GLU A 69 12.20 11.60 18.83
N VAL A 70 10.91 11.54 18.49
CA VAL A 70 10.32 12.38 17.43
C VAL A 70 10.49 13.87 17.75
N LYS A 71 10.26 14.29 18.99
CA LYS A 71 10.44 15.69 19.41
C LYS A 71 11.89 16.15 19.35
N ASN A 72 12.84 15.28 19.72
CA ASN A 72 14.26 15.58 19.65
C ASN A 72 14.75 15.79 18.20
N CYS A 73 14.05 15.19 17.24
CA CYS A 73 14.32 15.38 15.81
C CYS A 73 13.56 16.54 15.17
N ALA A 74 12.94 17.44 15.94
CA ALA A 74 12.22 18.60 15.40
C ALA A 74 13.11 19.43 14.46
N GLY A 75 12.61 19.73 13.26
CA GLY A 75 13.34 20.42 12.20
C GLY A 75 14.32 19.56 11.40
N SER A 76 14.36 18.26 11.64
CA SER A 76 15.17 17.30 10.89
C SER A 76 14.30 16.23 10.21
N ALA A 77 14.88 15.58 9.20
CA ALA A 77 14.31 14.39 8.60
C ALA A 77 14.58 13.19 9.51
N ILE A 78 13.58 12.33 9.70
CA ILE A 78 13.76 11.00 10.30
C ILE A 78 13.40 9.92 9.29
N SER A 79 13.94 8.73 9.47
CA SER A 79 13.46 7.53 8.78
C SER A 79 12.59 6.70 9.71
N LEU A 80 11.50 6.16 9.19
CA LEU A 80 10.59 5.28 9.91
C LEU A 80 10.55 3.92 9.22
N GLY A 81 10.79 2.87 9.99
CA GLY A 81 10.54 1.50 9.55
C GLY A 81 9.05 1.22 9.67
N ILE A 82 8.39 0.92 8.56
CA ILE A 82 6.95 0.67 8.48
C ILE A 82 6.72 -0.76 8.04
N PHE A 83 5.96 -1.51 8.84
CA PHE A 83 5.35 -2.77 8.42
C PHE A 83 3.95 -2.48 7.88
N SER A 84 3.64 -2.93 6.67
CA SER A 84 2.31 -2.86 6.08
C SER A 84 1.61 -4.20 6.16
N ALA A 85 0.40 -4.21 6.69
CA ALA A 85 -0.48 -5.37 6.69
C ALA A 85 -0.85 -5.81 5.26
N LYS A 86 -0.83 -4.88 4.28
CA LYS A 86 -1.05 -5.20 2.87
C LYS A 86 0.19 -5.91 2.31
N GLY A 87 0.07 -7.22 2.06
CA GLY A 87 1.17 -8.03 1.52
C GLY A 87 2.32 -8.30 2.49
N SER A 88 2.17 -7.98 3.78
CA SER A 88 3.17 -8.21 4.83
C SER A 88 4.56 -7.65 4.46
N ALA A 89 4.59 -6.43 3.91
CA ALA A 89 5.80 -5.79 3.41
C ALA A 89 6.40 -4.83 4.45
N ILE A 90 7.73 -4.76 4.51
CA ILE A 90 8.44 -3.75 5.31
C ILE A 90 9.04 -2.72 4.35
N ARG A 91 8.83 -1.44 4.65
CA ARG A 91 9.39 -0.31 3.91
C ARG A 91 9.97 0.74 4.84
N GLU A 92 10.97 1.47 4.37
CA GLU A 92 11.49 2.64 5.07
C GLU A 92 10.88 3.90 4.45
N GLN A 93 10.34 4.78 5.30
CA GLN A 93 9.74 6.03 4.87
C GLN A 93 10.40 7.21 5.57
N TYR A 94 10.85 8.18 4.79
CA TYR A 94 11.41 9.42 5.31
C TYR A 94 10.31 10.45 5.53
N VAL A 95 10.38 11.18 6.64
CA VAL A 95 9.43 12.24 7.00
C VAL A 95 10.17 13.40 7.67
N GLN A 96 9.78 14.63 7.32
CA GLN A 96 10.28 15.84 7.97
C GLN A 96 9.47 16.11 9.23
N ILE A 97 10.15 16.36 10.35
CA ILE A 97 9.46 16.72 11.60
C ILE A 97 9.31 18.24 11.67
N PRO A 98 8.07 18.78 11.75
CA PRO A 98 7.85 20.21 11.87
C PRO A 98 8.53 20.80 13.12
N THR A 99 9.19 21.94 12.97
CA THR A 99 9.87 22.64 14.09
C THR A 99 8.92 23.24 15.12
N ASP A 100 7.70 23.56 14.70
CA ASP A 100 6.69 24.26 15.51
C ASP A 100 5.99 23.32 16.49
N THR A 101 5.59 22.14 16.02
CA THR A 101 4.82 21.14 16.77
C THR A 101 5.67 19.98 17.27
N GLY A 102 6.76 19.65 16.57
CA GLY A 102 7.57 18.47 16.89
C GLY A 102 6.77 17.16 16.86
N SER A 103 5.77 17.07 15.99
CA SER A 103 4.83 15.94 15.94
C SER A 103 4.59 15.44 14.52
N LEU A 104 4.27 14.15 14.39
CA LEU A 104 3.97 13.51 13.11
C LEU A 104 2.50 13.69 12.66
N GLY A 105 1.63 14.20 13.53
CA GLY A 105 0.18 14.27 13.24
C GLY A 105 -0.52 12.91 13.22
N LEU A 106 0.04 11.89 13.90
CA LEU A 106 -0.50 10.53 13.91
C LEU A 106 -1.17 10.21 15.25
N ALA A 107 -2.23 9.41 15.21
CA ALA A 107 -2.73 8.68 16.37
C ALA A 107 -2.20 7.25 16.29
N LEU A 108 -1.51 6.80 17.33
CA LEU A 108 -0.78 5.53 17.35
C LEU A 108 -1.24 4.65 18.52
N GLN A 109 -1.20 3.33 18.33
CA GLN A 109 -1.47 2.35 19.39
C GLN A 109 -0.47 1.20 19.33
N TRP A 110 0.20 0.92 20.45
CA TRP A 110 1.07 -0.24 20.57
C TRP A 110 0.27 -1.54 20.42
N THR A 111 0.60 -2.33 19.38
CA THR A 111 -0.21 -3.45 18.94
C THR A 111 0.67 -4.57 18.39
N PRO A 112 0.38 -5.85 18.69
CA PRO A 112 1.06 -6.97 18.04
C PRO A 112 0.83 -6.97 16.53
N LEU A 113 1.86 -7.26 15.74
CA LEU A 113 1.75 -7.41 14.28
C LEU A 113 0.86 -8.61 13.90
N ALA A 114 0.80 -9.64 14.75
CA ALA A 114 -0.08 -10.80 14.56
C ALA A 114 -1.57 -10.41 14.43
N ASN A 115 -1.98 -9.24 14.93
CA ASN A 115 -3.35 -8.75 14.76
C ASN A 115 -3.72 -8.48 13.30
N THR A 116 -2.74 -8.35 12.40
CA THR A 116 -2.96 -8.20 10.96
C THR A 116 -3.33 -9.51 10.27
N GLU A 117 -3.18 -10.64 10.97
CA GLU A 117 -3.59 -11.96 10.51
C GLU A 117 -5.07 -12.24 10.80
N ASP A 118 -5.66 -11.50 11.74
CA ASP A 118 -7.07 -11.60 12.15
C ASP A 118 -8.00 -10.93 11.14
N VAL A 119 -7.96 -11.40 9.89
CA VAL A 119 -8.73 -10.87 8.76
C VAL A 119 -9.54 -11.99 8.13
N TRP A 120 -10.76 -11.65 7.69
CA TRP A 120 -11.69 -12.59 7.09
C TRP A 120 -11.96 -12.23 5.62
N HIS A 121 -11.52 -13.08 4.71
CA HIS A 121 -11.70 -12.90 3.28
C HIS A 121 -13.11 -13.35 2.87
N ILE A 122 -13.87 -12.46 2.24
CA ILE A 122 -15.17 -12.79 1.64
C ILE A 122 -14.92 -13.54 0.33
N LEU A 123 -15.40 -14.78 0.25
CA LEU A 123 -15.31 -15.60 -0.96
C LEU A 123 -16.66 -15.56 -1.69
N ASP A 124 -17.30 -16.70 -1.93
CA ASP A 124 -18.59 -16.75 -2.60
C ASP A 124 -19.70 -16.10 -1.76
N VAL A 125 -20.56 -15.32 -2.41
CA VAL A 125 -21.72 -14.67 -1.80
C VAL A 125 -22.99 -15.17 -2.49
N SER A 126 -23.93 -15.69 -1.71
CA SER A 126 -25.20 -16.20 -2.23
C SER A 126 -26.16 -15.05 -2.58
N PRO A 127 -26.86 -15.11 -3.73
CA PRO A 127 -27.84 -14.09 -4.09
C PRO A 127 -28.96 -13.95 -3.04
N ASN A 128 -29.40 -12.72 -2.78
CA ASN A 128 -30.41 -12.35 -1.79
C ASN A 128 -30.07 -12.73 -0.33
N SER A 129 -28.82 -13.12 -0.06
CA SER A 129 -28.35 -13.39 1.29
C SER A 129 -28.18 -12.11 2.11
N PRO A 130 -28.07 -12.21 3.45
CA PRO A 130 -27.67 -11.08 4.27
C PRO A 130 -26.38 -10.39 3.80
N ALA A 131 -25.39 -11.15 3.31
CA ALA A 131 -24.14 -10.63 2.76
C ALA A 131 -24.33 -9.86 1.45
N ASP A 132 -25.13 -10.39 0.53
CA ASP A 132 -25.46 -9.74 -0.74
C ASP A 132 -26.23 -8.43 -0.50
N ASN A 133 -27.26 -8.48 0.36
CA ASN A 133 -28.05 -7.31 0.72
C ASN A 133 -27.23 -6.23 1.44
N ALA A 134 -26.16 -6.62 2.15
CA ALA A 134 -25.23 -5.70 2.79
C ALA A 134 -24.19 -5.12 1.80
N GLY A 135 -24.11 -5.62 0.57
CA GLY A 135 -23.18 -5.16 -0.45
C GLY A 135 -21.74 -5.63 -0.22
N LEU A 136 -21.56 -6.85 0.31
CA LEU A 136 -20.27 -7.51 0.35
C LEU A 136 -19.91 -8.04 -1.05
N LEU A 137 -18.69 -7.74 -1.50
CA LEU A 137 -18.18 -8.09 -2.81
C LEU A 137 -17.33 -9.38 -2.71
N PRO A 138 -17.67 -10.42 -3.48
CA PRO A 138 -16.94 -11.68 -3.44
C PRO A 138 -15.49 -11.51 -3.90
N PHE A 139 -14.56 -12.22 -3.27
CA PHE A 139 -13.11 -12.26 -3.53
C PHE A 139 -12.32 -10.96 -3.38
N SER A 140 -13.01 -9.82 -3.26
CA SER A 140 -12.37 -8.49 -3.22
C SER A 140 -12.43 -7.90 -1.81
N ASP A 141 -13.41 -8.30 -1.00
CA ASP A 141 -13.61 -7.77 0.33
C ASP A 141 -12.93 -8.60 1.43
N TYR A 142 -12.34 -7.89 2.37
CA TYR A 142 -11.69 -8.41 3.57
C TYR A 142 -12.27 -7.71 4.79
N VAL A 143 -12.88 -8.46 5.70
CA VAL A 143 -13.33 -7.92 6.99
C VAL A 143 -12.12 -7.82 7.90
N ILE A 144 -11.79 -6.58 8.26
CA ILE A 144 -10.58 -6.21 9.00
C ILE A 144 -10.85 -5.84 10.46
N GLY A 145 -12.13 -5.78 10.85
CA GLY A 145 -12.53 -5.49 12.22
C GLY A 145 -14.01 -5.22 12.36
N SER A 146 -14.44 -5.02 13.61
CA SER A 146 -15.80 -4.61 13.95
C SER A 146 -15.75 -3.71 15.19
N PRO A 147 -16.56 -2.63 15.25
CA PRO A 147 -16.70 -1.85 16.47
C PRO A 147 -17.43 -2.60 17.59
N GLU A 148 -18.12 -3.70 17.30
CA GLU A 148 -18.91 -4.48 18.25
C GLU A 148 -18.07 -5.49 19.04
N GLY A 149 -16.92 -5.90 18.52
CA GLY A 149 -16.06 -6.86 19.20
C GLY A 149 -14.79 -7.20 18.40
N PRO A 150 -13.80 -7.82 19.06
CA PRO A 150 -12.55 -8.22 18.42
C PRO A 150 -12.73 -9.48 17.56
N LEU A 151 -12.07 -9.54 16.40
CA LEU A 151 -12.12 -10.68 15.45
C LEU A 151 -10.96 -11.68 15.63
N ARG A 152 -10.52 -11.92 16.87
CA ARG A 152 -9.29 -12.68 17.14
C ARG A 152 -9.46 -14.17 16.84
N GLY A 153 -8.49 -14.72 16.11
CA GLY A 153 -8.40 -16.15 15.82
C GLY A 153 -9.53 -16.66 14.92
N GLU A 154 -9.50 -17.97 14.68
CA GLU A 154 -10.45 -18.67 13.81
C GLU A 154 -11.91 -18.65 14.32
N ASN A 155 -12.15 -18.36 15.60
CA ASN A 155 -13.50 -18.32 16.17
C ASN A 155 -14.05 -16.90 16.29
N GLY A 156 -13.23 -15.86 16.09
CA GLY A 156 -13.62 -14.47 16.36
C GLY A 156 -14.82 -13.99 15.53
N MET A 157 -14.81 -14.23 14.22
CA MET A 157 -15.94 -13.84 13.37
C MET A 157 -17.18 -14.74 13.57
N PRO A 158 -17.08 -16.08 13.60
CA PRO A 158 -18.23 -16.94 13.90
C PRO A 158 -18.94 -16.58 15.22
N GLU A 159 -18.19 -16.41 16.32
CA GLU A 159 -18.74 -16.05 17.62
C GLU A 159 -19.42 -14.67 17.60
N LEU A 160 -18.79 -13.69 16.94
CA LEU A 160 -19.38 -12.36 16.80
C LEU A 160 -20.70 -12.42 16.03
N VAL A 161 -20.74 -13.13 14.90
CA VAL A 161 -21.95 -13.32 14.09
C VAL A 161 -23.06 -13.99 14.91
N GLU A 162 -22.73 -15.03 15.68
CA GLU A 162 -23.71 -15.72 16.53
C GLU A 162 -24.27 -14.80 17.63
N SER A 163 -23.42 -13.94 18.21
CA SER A 163 -23.87 -12.97 19.21
C SER A 163 -24.77 -11.87 18.62
N PHE A 164 -24.71 -11.60 17.31
CA PHE A 164 -25.51 -10.60 16.61
C PHE A 164 -26.63 -11.20 15.75
N MET A 165 -27.04 -12.44 16.01
CA MET A 165 -28.17 -13.06 15.32
C MET A 165 -29.44 -12.20 15.36
N ASN A 166 -30.00 -11.95 14.18
CA ASN A 166 -31.18 -11.11 13.92
C ASN A 166 -31.03 -9.66 14.39
N ARG A 167 -29.79 -9.16 14.53
CA ARG A 167 -29.49 -7.78 14.89
C ARG A 167 -28.47 -7.17 13.90
N PRO A 168 -28.49 -5.85 13.69
CA PRO A 168 -27.47 -5.18 12.88
C PRO A 168 -26.08 -5.35 13.51
N LEU A 169 -25.13 -5.85 12.73
CA LEU A 169 -23.71 -5.99 13.02
C LEU A 169 -22.93 -5.10 12.05
N ARG A 170 -22.08 -4.21 12.58
CA ARG A 170 -21.22 -3.37 11.75
C ARG A 170 -19.86 -4.02 11.58
N LEU A 171 -19.34 -3.95 10.37
CA LEU A 171 -18.05 -4.50 9.98
C LEU A 171 -17.25 -3.41 9.29
N TYR A 172 -15.95 -3.36 9.56
CA TYR A 172 -14.99 -2.62 8.76
C TYR A 172 -14.46 -3.56 7.69
N VAL A 173 -14.65 -3.17 6.44
CA VAL A 173 -14.34 -3.98 5.25
C VAL A 173 -13.36 -3.21 4.40
N TYR A 174 -12.21 -3.81 4.15
CA TYR A 174 -11.27 -3.37 3.13
C TYR A 174 -11.60 -4.03 1.80
N ASN A 175 -11.66 -3.24 0.74
CA ASN A 175 -11.76 -3.77 -0.61
C ASN A 175 -10.40 -3.68 -1.30
N HIS A 176 -9.87 -4.81 -1.75
CA HIS A 176 -8.55 -4.90 -2.39
C HIS A 176 -8.52 -4.30 -3.80
N GLU A 177 -9.61 -4.43 -4.56
CA GLU A 177 -9.68 -3.94 -5.95
C GLU A 177 -9.70 -2.41 -6.01
N TYR A 178 -10.45 -1.77 -5.13
CA TYR A 178 -10.60 -0.31 -5.06
C TYR A 178 -9.62 0.35 -4.07
N ASP A 179 -8.89 -0.44 -3.28
CA ASP A 179 -7.97 0.03 -2.24
C ASP A 179 -8.62 0.98 -1.21
N VAL A 180 -9.85 0.66 -0.79
CA VAL A 180 -10.62 1.49 0.16
C VAL A 180 -11.19 0.69 1.31
N THR A 181 -11.26 1.33 2.48
CA THR A 181 -11.95 0.80 3.65
C THR A 181 -13.33 1.44 3.80
N ARG A 182 -14.35 0.64 4.07
CA ARG A 182 -15.72 1.09 4.31
C ARG A 182 -16.36 0.38 5.50
N SER A 183 -17.37 1.01 6.10
CA SER A 183 -18.22 0.36 7.10
C SER A 183 -19.44 -0.28 6.43
N VAL A 184 -19.66 -1.56 6.66
CA VAL A 184 -20.82 -2.31 6.17
C VAL A 184 -21.67 -2.74 7.37
N THR A 185 -22.99 -2.61 7.27
CA THR A 185 -23.92 -3.14 8.28
C THR A 185 -24.62 -4.36 7.71
N ILE A 186 -24.49 -5.50 8.37
CA ILE A 186 -25.12 -6.76 8.00
C ILE A 186 -26.03 -7.23 9.13
N THR A 187 -27.15 -7.87 8.81
CA THR A 187 -28.03 -8.49 9.82
C THR A 187 -27.98 -10.00 9.66
N PRO A 188 -27.20 -10.73 10.48
CA PRO A 188 -27.13 -12.17 10.39
C PRO A 188 -28.49 -12.82 10.64
N ALA A 189 -28.88 -13.78 9.81
CA ALA A 189 -30.13 -14.50 9.93
C ALA A 189 -29.93 -15.95 9.48
N ARG A 190 -30.58 -16.94 10.10
CA ARG A 190 -30.56 -18.35 9.63
C ARG A 190 -31.81 -18.72 8.81
N GLY A 191 -32.81 -17.85 8.77
CA GLY A 191 -34.10 -18.08 8.11
C GLY A 191 -34.28 -17.38 6.75
N TRP A 192 -33.20 -16.94 6.12
CA TRP A 192 -33.25 -16.21 4.84
C TRP A 192 -33.39 -17.12 3.60
N GLY A 193 -33.35 -18.45 3.79
CA GLY A 193 -33.59 -19.43 2.73
C GLY A 193 -32.34 -20.11 2.15
N GLY A 194 -31.16 -19.86 2.71
CA GLY A 194 -29.92 -20.54 2.33
C GLY A 194 -29.11 -21.05 3.53
N GLU A 195 -27.82 -21.34 3.30
CA GLU A 195 -26.93 -21.91 4.31
C GLU A 195 -26.23 -20.85 5.16
N GLY A 196 -26.13 -21.11 6.47
CA GLY A 196 -25.42 -20.24 7.40
C GLY A 196 -26.16 -18.95 7.73
N ALA A 197 -25.50 -18.09 8.52
CA ALA A 197 -26.10 -16.86 9.05
C ALA A 197 -25.90 -15.63 8.14
N LEU A 198 -24.85 -15.63 7.32
CA LEU A 198 -24.52 -14.51 6.42
C LEU A 198 -24.84 -14.82 4.95
N GLY A 199 -24.80 -16.09 4.57
CA GLY A 199 -24.91 -16.53 3.17
C GLY A 199 -23.71 -16.17 2.31
N CYS A 200 -22.52 -16.10 2.91
CA CYS A 200 -21.25 -16.06 2.20
C CYS A 200 -20.26 -17.06 2.79
N VAL A 201 -19.29 -17.46 1.97
CA VAL A 201 -18.15 -18.27 2.39
C VAL A 201 -17.07 -17.33 2.92
N LEU A 202 -16.54 -17.66 4.09
CA LEU A 202 -15.48 -16.88 4.75
C LEU A 202 -14.18 -17.68 4.74
N GLY A 203 -13.11 -17.05 4.28
CA GLY A 203 -11.75 -17.58 4.36
C GLY A 203 -10.97 -16.94 5.51
N TYR A 204 -10.21 -17.75 6.24
CA TYR A 204 -9.33 -17.31 7.32
C TYR A 204 -7.97 -18.01 7.23
N GLY A 205 -6.92 -17.35 7.71
CA GLY A 205 -5.56 -17.88 7.77
C GLY A 205 -4.66 -17.42 6.63
N ALA A 206 -3.52 -18.10 6.44
CA ALA A 206 -2.40 -17.60 5.62
C ALA A 206 -2.76 -17.27 4.16
N LEU A 207 -3.68 -18.01 3.54
CA LEU A 207 -4.13 -17.79 2.16
C LEU A 207 -5.21 -16.71 2.01
N HIS A 208 -5.73 -16.21 3.14
CA HIS A 208 -6.84 -15.27 3.19
C HIS A 208 -6.43 -13.93 3.85
N ARG A 209 -5.12 -13.68 3.93
CA ARG A 209 -4.57 -12.39 4.38
C ARG A 209 -4.73 -11.32 3.29
N VAL A 210 -4.65 -10.05 3.69
CA VAL A 210 -4.72 -8.91 2.77
C VAL A 210 -3.54 -8.97 1.78
N PRO A 211 -3.78 -9.03 0.45
CA PRO A 211 -2.70 -9.10 -0.52
C PRO A 211 -1.91 -7.79 -0.57
N ALA A 212 -0.75 -7.83 -1.24
CA ALA A 212 -0.06 -6.61 -1.61
C ALA A 212 -0.99 -5.72 -2.47
N PRO A 213 -0.90 -4.38 -2.37
CA PRO A 213 -1.64 -3.48 -3.24
C PRO A 213 -1.33 -3.79 -4.72
N LEU A 214 -2.31 -3.55 -5.59
CA LEU A 214 -2.14 -3.73 -7.04
C LEU A 214 -1.23 -2.68 -7.69
N THR A 215 -0.84 -1.66 -6.94
CA THR A 215 0.07 -0.61 -7.39
C THR A 215 1.46 -1.20 -7.60
N GLU A 216 1.84 -1.43 -8.87
CA GLU A 216 3.23 -1.73 -9.21
C GLU A 216 4.11 -0.60 -8.65
N PRO A 217 5.17 -0.89 -7.87
CA PRO A 217 6.20 0.11 -7.66
C PRO A 217 6.73 0.45 -9.06
N THR A 218 6.72 1.73 -9.42
CA THR A 218 7.38 2.21 -10.65
C THR A 218 8.81 1.71 -10.59
N GLN A 219 9.11 0.66 -11.38
CA GLN A 219 10.45 0.12 -11.52
C GLN A 219 11.37 1.30 -11.84
N ALA A 220 12.45 1.42 -11.08
CA ALA A 220 13.47 2.40 -11.41
C ALA A 220 13.93 2.13 -12.85
N PRO A 221 14.24 3.16 -13.67
CA PRO A 221 14.67 2.96 -15.04
C PRO A 221 15.87 1.99 -15.10
N GLY A 222 15.65 0.75 -15.52
CA GLY A 222 16.70 -0.28 -15.61
C GLY A 222 16.33 -1.67 -15.07
N GLU A 223 15.28 -1.82 -14.26
CA GLU A 223 14.83 -3.14 -13.79
C GLU A 223 13.89 -3.82 -14.80
N THR A 224 14.40 -4.21 -15.97
CA THR A 224 13.65 -5.11 -16.85
C THR A 224 13.78 -6.54 -16.34
N LEU A 225 12.64 -7.20 -16.12
CA LEU A 225 12.44 -8.61 -15.81
C LEU A 225 12.88 -9.56 -16.96
N PHE A 226 14.14 -9.47 -17.38
CA PHE A 226 14.79 -10.43 -18.28
C PHE A 226 15.93 -11.15 -17.55
N GLU A 227 15.65 -11.73 -16.38
CA GLU A 227 16.42 -12.88 -15.89
C GLU A 227 15.80 -14.16 -16.47
N THR A 228 15.86 -14.28 -17.80
CA THR A 228 15.70 -15.57 -18.47
C THR A 228 16.84 -16.45 -18.00
N ALA A 229 16.52 -17.36 -17.08
CA ALA A 229 17.12 -18.66 -16.88
C ALA A 229 18.49 -18.87 -17.57
N ARG A 230 19.57 -18.41 -16.94
CA ARG A 230 20.90 -18.95 -17.23
C ARG A 230 21.05 -20.32 -16.57
N PHE A 231 20.28 -21.30 -17.05
CA PHE A 231 20.73 -22.68 -17.02
C PHE A 231 21.81 -22.81 -18.11
N SER A 232 23.04 -22.46 -17.76
CA SER A 232 24.21 -22.87 -18.52
C SER A 232 25.28 -23.25 -17.52
N ASN A 233 25.36 -24.55 -17.30
CA ASN A 233 26.44 -25.22 -16.61
C ASN A 233 27.70 -25.09 -17.49
N GLU A 234 28.43 -23.99 -17.36
CA GLU A 234 29.77 -23.84 -17.93
C GLU A 234 30.72 -23.28 -16.86
N GLU A 235 31.71 -24.11 -16.51
CA GLU A 235 32.78 -23.82 -15.55
C GLU A 235 33.65 -22.63 -15.99
N PRO A 236 34.21 -21.86 -15.03
CA PRO A 236 35.16 -20.80 -15.34
C PRO A 236 36.54 -21.39 -15.65
N ARG A 237 36.93 -21.40 -16.93
CA ARG A 237 38.31 -21.71 -17.33
C ARG A 237 39.24 -20.53 -17.05
N ALA A 238 40.29 -20.79 -16.29
CA ALA A 238 41.37 -19.87 -15.96
C ALA A 238 42.10 -19.35 -17.21
N SER A 239 42.38 -18.05 -17.22
CA SER A 239 43.20 -17.37 -18.22
C SER A 239 44.68 -17.73 -18.09
N PRO A 240 45.42 -18.03 -19.17
CA PRO A 240 46.86 -17.90 -19.18
C PRO A 240 47.29 -16.61 -19.88
N ALA A 241 48.27 -15.95 -19.27
CA ALA A 241 48.99 -14.82 -19.80
C ALA A 241 50.03 -15.26 -20.86
N MET A 242 50.33 -14.34 -21.79
CA MET A 242 51.67 -13.96 -22.32
C MET A 242 51.88 -13.97 -23.84
N LEU A 243 52.59 -12.89 -24.26
CA LEU A 243 53.41 -12.64 -25.48
C LEU A 243 52.63 -12.17 -26.74
N GLN A 244 53.03 -11.14 -27.51
CA GLN A 244 54.17 -10.21 -27.47
C GLN A 244 54.01 -9.13 -28.58
N ASN A 245 54.49 -7.90 -28.29
CA ASN A 245 55.02 -6.84 -29.17
C ASN A 245 54.15 -6.05 -30.19
N GLY A 246 54.21 -4.71 -30.04
CA GLY A 246 54.39 -3.80 -31.17
C GLY A 246 54.00 -2.31 -30.98
N PHE A 247 54.96 -1.48 -30.56
CA PHE A 247 55.16 -0.03 -30.88
C PHE A 247 54.35 1.11 -30.18
N GLN A 248 55.02 1.74 -29.19
CA GLN A 248 55.33 3.19 -28.95
C GLN A 248 54.63 4.29 -29.79
N SER A 249 54.39 5.56 -29.38
CA SER A 249 54.36 6.32 -28.12
C SER A 249 54.00 7.81 -28.39
N GLN A 250 53.11 8.41 -27.56
CA GLN A 250 53.00 9.85 -27.13
C GLN A 250 52.66 11.00 -28.14
N PRO A 251 52.31 12.24 -27.70
CA PRO A 251 51.32 12.69 -26.70
C PRO A 251 50.54 14.00 -27.09
N SER A 252 49.65 14.47 -26.18
CA SER A 252 49.34 15.90 -25.85
C SER A 252 47.92 16.46 -26.10
N ALA A 253 47.33 16.90 -24.98
CA ALA A 253 46.63 18.17 -24.67
C ALA A 253 45.69 18.86 -25.68
N GLY A 254 44.53 19.28 -25.15
CA GLY A 254 43.84 20.51 -25.56
C GLY A 254 42.36 20.33 -25.92
N ALA A 255 41.46 20.86 -25.07
CA ALA A 255 40.18 21.39 -25.55
C ALA A 255 40.47 22.69 -26.34
N PRO A 256 39.63 23.16 -27.30
CA PRO A 256 38.30 23.70 -26.96
C PRO A 256 37.20 23.54 -28.05
N GLU A 257 36.04 24.08 -27.68
CA GLU A 257 34.81 24.43 -28.43
C GLU A 257 34.85 24.50 -29.97
N LEU A 258 33.73 24.08 -30.61
CA LEU A 258 33.44 24.45 -32.01
C LEU A 258 31.94 24.70 -32.29
N ILE A 259 31.58 25.99 -32.32
CA ILE A 259 30.79 26.73 -33.34
C ILE A 259 29.28 26.43 -33.53
N THR A 260 28.46 27.41 -33.12
CA THR A 260 27.24 27.88 -33.84
C THR A 260 27.65 29.06 -34.75
N PRO A 261 27.08 29.28 -35.95
CA PRO A 261 25.99 30.29 -36.09
C PRO A 261 25.04 30.04 -37.29
N THR A 262 23.77 30.43 -37.24
CA THR A 262 23.13 31.57 -37.98
C THR A 262 21.61 31.36 -37.86
N GLY A 263 20.69 32.33 -37.79
CA GLY A 263 20.70 33.77 -38.06
C GLY A 263 19.36 34.12 -38.75
N MET A 264 18.50 34.91 -38.07
CA MET A 264 17.13 35.34 -38.47
C MET A 264 17.10 36.30 -39.69
N PRO A 265 15.91 36.66 -40.23
CA PRO A 265 15.21 37.90 -39.80
C PRO A 265 13.65 37.76 -39.73
N THR A 266 12.92 38.24 -38.72
CA THR A 266 12.39 39.63 -38.45
C THR A 266 11.60 40.24 -39.64
N GLY A 267 10.27 40.42 -39.59
CA GLY A 267 9.54 41.47 -38.86
C GLY A 267 8.07 41.69 -39.34
N PRO A 268 7.28 42.65 -38.77
CA PRO A 268 5.81 42.62 -38.55
C PRO A 268 5.03 43.81 -39.22
N PRO A 269 3.85 44.35 -38.78
CA PRO A 269 2.58 43.83 -38.15
C PRO A 269 1.25 44.36 -38.80
N LYS A 270 0.08 43.98 -38.24
CA LYS A 270 -1.15 44.77 -37.93
C LYS A 270 -2.49 44.33 -38.56
N GLY A 271 -3.53 44.26 -37.70
CA GLY A 271 -4.91 44.62 -38.07
C GLY A 271 -6.03 43.77 -37.44
N ALA A 272 -6.61 44.21 -36.31
CA ALA A 272 -7.97 43.82 -35.89
C ALA A 272 -9.01 44.69 -36.64
N PRO A 273 -10.27 44.22 -36.80
CA PRO A 273 -11.30 44.60 -35.82
C PRO A 273 -12.36 43.50 -35.53
N GLY A 274 -13.13 43.70 -34.46
CA GLY A 274 -14.25 42.85 -34.03
C GLY A 274 -15.62 43.17 -34.68
N PRO A 275 -16.77 42.91 -34.00
CA PRO A 275 -17.87 42.02 -34.44
C PRO A 275 -19.15 42.74 -34.93
N PRO A 276 -20.24 42.01 -35.28
CA PRO A 276 -21.49 42.06 -34.47
C PRO A 276 -22.24 40.69 -34.36
N ARG A 277 -22.89 40.31 -33.24
CA ARG A 277 -24.30 40.61 -32.76
C ARG A 277 -25.39 40.35 -33.82
N ALA A 278 -26.58 39.78 -33.57
CA ALA A 278 -27.33 39.35 -32.39
C ALA A 278 -28.59 38.57 -32.85
N GLY A 279 -29.26 37.85 -31.94
CA GLY A 279 -30.60 37.28 -32.18
C GLY A 279 -31.25 36.68 -30.94
N LYS A 280 -31.65 37.51 -29.97
CA LYS A 280 -32.62 37.17 -28.91
C LYS A 280 -34.03 37.57 -29.35
N LYS A 281 -35.04 36.76 -29.03
CA LYS A 281 -36.44 37.09 -28.60
C LYS A 281 -37.12 35.75 -28.24
N ALA A 282 -37.57 35.42 -27.03
CA ALA A 282 -38.44 36.05 -26.02
C ALA A 282 -39.94 35.71 -26.15
N ARG A 283 -40.49 35.17 -25.04
CA ARG A 283 -41.91 35.09 -24.58
C ARG A 283 -42.89 34.22 -25.38
N ALA A 284 -44.03 33.75 -24.86
CA ALA A 284 -44.59 33.37 -23.55
C ALA A 284 -46.09 33.08 -23.79
N HIS A 285 -46.70 32.24 -22.94
CA HIS A 285 -48.14 32.12 -22.61
C HIS A 285 -49.15 31.37 -23.50
N HIS A 286 -50.04 30.68 -22.76
CA HIS A 286 -51.40 30.16 -23.05
C HIS A 286 -51.49 28.86 -23.87
N GLY A 287 -52.31 27.86 -23.54
CA GLY A 287 -53.34 27.67 -22.50
C GLY A 287 -53.79 26.18 -22.55
N ILE A 288 -54.10 25.58 -21.40
CA ILE A 288 -55.45 25.09 -21.02
C ILE A 288 -56.00 23.94 -21.90
N SER A 289 -56.10 22.76 -21.26
CA SER A 289 -56.84 21.53 -21.61
C SER A 289 -58.35 21.79 -21.91
N PRO A 290 -59.17 20.86 -22.43
CA PRO A 290 -59.56 19.63 -21.68
C PRO A 290 -60.01 18.41 -22.52
N GLY A 291 -60.20 17.27 -21.83
CA GLY A 291 -60.93 16.09 -22.32
C GLY A 291 -60.58 14.88 -21.45
N ALA A 292 -61.30 14.65 -20.34
CA ALA A 292 -62.51 13.82 -20.24
C ALA A 292 -62.20 12.33 -20.48
N GLY A 293 -62.48 11.36 -19.61
CA GLY A 293 -63.16 11.32 -18.31
C GLY A 293 -63.49 9.85 -17.96
N ILE A 294 -63.85 9.63 -16.69
CA ILE A 294 -64.76 8.58 -16.13
C ILE A 294 -64.20 7.14 -16.10
N ASP A 295 -63.87 6.56 -14.93
CA ASP A 295 -64.69 5.98 -13.83
C ASP A 295 -65.36 4.63 -14.22
N ASP A 296 -64.75 3.52 -13.79
CA ASP A 296 -65.32 2.40 -13.00
C ASP A 296 -64.17 1.56 -12.40
#